data_AF-A0A246RK90-F1
#
_entry.id   AF-A0A246RK90-F1
#
_cell.length_a   1.000
_cell.length_b   1.000
_cell.length_c   1.000
_cell.angle_alpha   90.00
_cell.angle_beta   90.00
_cell.angle_gamma   90.00
#
_symmetry.space_group_name_H-M   'P 1'
#
loop_
_entity.id
_entity.type
_entity.pdbx_description
1 polymer ?
#
loop_
_entity_poly.entity_id
_entity_poly.type
_entity_poly.pdbx_seq_one_letter_code
_entity_poly.pdbx_strand_id
1 'polypeptide(L)'
;MGCEQWREILSAQLDGEETPAERIAADAHLDGCVACRVWCDRAATVTRRTRLTLSTADRRDPTADTPGRLRSTAACPDLADVVLAALPVPRRLRDRLVPGLRTGLALIGALQLVLGLAQVGRGPAAGHAHGALDTLASGHLWHESAAWNIAVGAGFLFVAARRTPTGGLLPMLSAFVGALVLLSANDLVTGRVEPTRLVSHGFLVTGYLIVVALSRPRLRPDGPAGRGRGDRPAWRLRTDDVPAAAPTVRLLPPYAGSARTRDRSAA
;
A
#
# COMPACT_ATOMS: atom_id res chain seq x y z
N MET A 1 -48.25 3.42 -3.76
CA MET A 1 -47.54 3.69 -2.49
C MET A 1 -47.75 5.15 -2.13
N GLY A 2 -48.09 5.44 -0.87
CA GLY A 2 -48.22 6.82 -0.37
C GLY A 2 -46.86 7.47 -0.11
N CYS A 3 -46.84 8.80 0.07
CA CYS A 3 -45.61 9.55 0.32
C CYS A 3 -44.86 9.08 1.58
N GLU A 4 -45.56 8.58 2.60
CA GLU A 4 -44.91 8.08 3.82
C GLU A 4 -44.02 6.86 3.55
N GLN A 5 -44.49 5.90 2.75
CA GLN A 5 -43.69 4.73 2.37
C GLN A 5 -42.43 5.14 1.58
N TRP A 6 -42.53 6.17 0.74
CA TRP A 6 -41.38 6.71 0.02
C TRP A 6 -40.39 7.42 0.94
N ARG A 7 -40.87 8.10 1.99
CA ARG A 7 -39.99 8.71 3.00
C ARG A 7 -39.21 7.67 3.79
N GLU A 8 -39.79 6.50 4.08
CA GLU A 8 -39.06 5.39 4.70
C GLU A 8 -37.90 4.91 3.80
N ILE A 9 -38.17 4.68 2.51
CA ILE A 9 -37.14 4.30 1.54
C ILE A 9 -36.07 5.39 1.40
N LEU A 10 -36.47 6.66 1.29
CA LEU A 10 -35.55 7.79 1.21
C LEU A 10 -34.72 7.97 2.50
N SER A 11 -35.27 7.62 3.66
CA SER A 11 -34.51 7.59 4.92
C SER A 11 -33.46 6.48 4.88
N ALA A 12 -33.84 5.27 4.43
CA ALA A 12 -32.90 4.16 4.25
C ALA A 12 -31.77 4.55 3.28
N GLN A 13 -32.06 5.32 2.23
CA GLN A 13 -31.04 5.87 1.32
C GLN A 13 -30.03 6.81 1.98
N LEU A 14 -30.48 7.65 2.92
CA LEU A 14 -29.57 8.55 3.65
C LEU A 14 -28.61 7.78 4.56
N ASP A 15 -28.99 6.57 4.97
CA ASP A 15 -28.18 5.68 5.79
C ASP A 15 -27.40 4.64 4.97
N GLY A 16 -27.74 4.42 3.70
CA GLY A 16 -27.09 3.47 2.80
C GLY A 16 -27.61 2.04 2.91
N GLU A 17 -28.82 1.86 3.47
CA GLU A 17 -29.46 0.57 3.74
C GLU A 17 -30.48 0.16 2.66
N GLU A 18 -30.63 0.96 1.61
CA GLU A 18 -31.54 0.68 0.50
C GLU A 18 -31.02 -0.41 -0.44
N THR A 19 -31.94 -1.16 -1.03
CA THR A 19 -31.63 -2.02 -2.17
C THR A 19 -31.49 -1.21 -3.47
N PRO A 20 -30.78 -1.74 -4.49
CA PRO A 20 -30.69 -1.08 -5.80
C PRO A 20 -32.05 -0.85 -6.48
N ALA A 21 -33.02 -1.74 -6.24
CA ALA A 21 -34.37 -1.62 -6.80
C ALA A 21 -35.16 -0.47 -6.13
N GLU A 22 -35.04 -0.34 -4.81
CA GLU A 22 -35.65 0.75 -4.05
C GLU A 22 -35.07 2.11 -4.42
N ARG A 23 -33.76 2.17 -4.71
CA ARG A 23 -33.11 3.39 -5.21
C ARG A 23 -33.78 3.91 -6.48
N ILE A 24 -33.86 3.06 -7.50
CA ILE A 24 -34.44 3.42 -8.80
C ILE A 24 -35.90 3.84 -8.66
N ALA A 25 -36.66 3.12 -7.83
CA ALA A 25 -38.07 3.39 -7.61
C ALA A 25 -38.31 4.73 -6.89
N ALA A 26 -37.47 5.06 -5.90
CA ALA A 26 -37.55 6.31 -5.18
C ALA A 26 -37.09 7.51 -6.03
N ASP A 27 -36.07 7.35 -6.88
CA ASP A 27 -35.65 8.39 -7.83
C ASP A 27 -36.81 8.76 -8.77
N ALA A 28 -37.50 7.75 -9.32
CA ALA A 28 -38.68 7.97 -10.16
C ALA A 28 -39.83 8.68 -9.40
N HIS A 29 -39.99 8.41 -8.10
CA HIS A 29 -40.96 9.13 -7.28
C HIS A 29 -40.54 10.58 -7.04
N LEU A 30 -39.25 10.83 -6.81
CA LEU A 30 -38.71 12.17 -6.63
C LEU A 30 -38.88 13.04 -7.87
N ASP A 31 -38.92 12.49 -9.07
CA ASP A 31 -39.23 13.25 -10.30
C ASP A 31 -40.67 13.81 -10.29
N GLY A 32 -41.61 13.06 -9.72
CA GLY A 32 -43.04 13.42 -9.69
C GLY A 32 -43.52 14.16 -8.45
N CYS A 33 -42.75 14.16 -7.34
CA CYS A 33 -43.24 14.65 -6.04
C CYS A 33 -42.35 15.75 -5.41
N VAL A 34 -42.80 17.01 -5.50
CA VAL A 34 -42.13 18.17 -4.88
C VAL A 34 -42.02 18.02 -3.36
N ALA A 35 -43.07 17.50 -2.70
CA ALA A 35 -43.10 17.39 -1.25
C ALA A 35 -42.04 16.41 -0.72
N CYS A 36 -41.81 15.30 -1.42
CA CYS A 36 -40.77 14.33 -1.08
C CYS A 36 -39.36 14.85 -1.39
N ARG A 37 -39.18 15.65 -2.46
CA ARG A 37 -37.90 16.36 -2.72
C ARG A 37 -37.53 17.31 -1.58
N VAL A 38 -38.46 18.19 -1.21
CA VAL A 38 -38.25 19.15 -0.11
C VAL A 38 -37.97 18.44 1.21
N TRP A 39 -38.68 17.35 1.48
CA TRP A 39 -38.46 16.54 2.68
C TRP A 39 -37.06 15.90 2.66
N CYS A 40 -36.65 15.30 1.55
CA CYS A 40 -35.35 14.63 1.41
C CYS A 40 -34.19 15.62 1.59
N ASP A 41 -34.28 16.82 1.01
CA ASP A 41 -33.27 17.87 1.17
C ASP A 41 -33.11 18.32 2.63
N ARG A 42 -34.23 18.46 3.35
CA ARG A 42 -34.23 18.80 4.79
C ARG A 42 -33.61 17.68 5.62
N ALA A 43 -34.00 16.43 5.36
CA ALA A 43 -33.47 15.26 6.04
C ALA A 43 -31.95 15.12 5.80
N ALA A 44 -31.49 15.23 4.56
CA ALA A 44 -30.07 15.20 4.20
C ALA A 44 -29.27 16.32 4.89
N THR A 45 -29.87 17.51 5.04
CA THR A 45 -29.24 18.62 5.75
C THR A 45 -29.05 18.31 7.24
N VAL A 46 -30.05 17.72 7.90
CA VAL A 46 -29.96 17.30 9.31
C VAL A 46 -28.92 16.19 9.48
N THR A 47 -28.99 15.13 8.68
CA THR A 47 -28.04 14.00 8.70
C THR A 47 -26.60 14.46 8.51
N ARG A 48 -26.36 15.46 7.63
CA ARG A 48 -25.04 16.06 7.45
C ARG A 48 -24.57 16.79 8.70
N ARG A 49 -25.43 17.62 9.31
CA ARG A 49 -25.08 18.40 10.51
C ARG A 49 -24.73 17.48 11.68
N THR A 50 -25.54 16.46 11.93
CA THR A 50 -25.32 15.52 13.05
C THR A 50 -24.02 14.73 12.87
N ARG A 51 -23.74 14.21 11.68
CA ARG A 51 -22.50 13.49 11.39
C ARG A 51 -21.25 14.36 11.55
N LEU A 52 -21.32 15.63 11.16
CA LEU A 52 -20.20 16.58 11.30
C LEU A 52 -19.99 17.03 12.76
N THR A 53 -21.05 17.20 13.56
CA THR A 53 -20.91 17.55 14.97
C THR A 53 -20.29 16.44 15.82
N LEU A 54 -20.59 15.17 15.51
CA LEU A 54 -20.03 14.03 16.25
C LEU A 54 -18.53 13.87 16.00
N SER A 55 -18.02 14.15 14.80
CA SER A 55 -16.59 14.13 14.53
C SER A 55 -15.79 15.22 15.25
N THR A 56 -16.45 16.30 15.70
CA THR A 56 -15.79 17.38 16.46
C THR A 56 -15.77 17.15 17.97
N ALA A 57 -16.55 16.20 18.48
CA ALA A 57 -16.66 15.94 19.92
C ALA A 57 -15.53 15.07 20.49
N ASP A 58 -14.74 14.40 19.64
CA ASP A 58 -13.72 13.41 20.04
C ASP A 58 -12.35 14.01 20.40
N ARG A 59 -12.27 15.34 20.62
CA ARG A 59 -11.06 15.99 21.14
C ARG A 59 -11.41 17.01 22.21
N ARG A 60 -11.99 16.53 23.31
CA ARG A 60 -12.01 17.29 24.55
C ARG A 60 -10.74 16.99 25.32
N ASP A 61 -9.78 17.91 25.25
CA ASP A 61 -8.69 18.02 26.21
C ASP A 61 -9.30 18.37 27.58
N PRO A 62 -9.11 17.56 28.64
CA PRO A 62 -9.72 17.81 29.95
C PRO A 62 -9.16 19.03 30.71
N THR A 63 -8.19 19.77 30.16
CA THR A 63 -7.42 20.76 30.94
C THR A 63 -7.74 22.24 30.67
N ALA A 64 -8.68 22.57 29.77
CA ALA A 64 -9.02 23.97 29.48
C ALA A 64 -10.17 24.50 30.34
N ASP A 65 -9.85 24.91 31.57
CA ASP A 65 -10.73 25.67 32.44
C ASP A 65 -10.63 27.17 32.06
N THR A 66 -11.54 27.66 31.20
CA THR A 66 -11.73 29.10 30.99
C THR A 66 -13.17 29.39 30.57
N PRO A 67 -13.95 30.15 31.36
CA PRO A 67 -15.30 30.52 30.99
C PRO A 67 -15.29 31.74 30.07
N GLY A 68 -15.96 31.62 28.92
CA GLY A 68 -16.44 32.78 28.17
C GLY A 68 -15.66 33.17 26.91
N ARG A 69 -15.80 32.38 25.84
CA ARG A 69 -16.07 32.94 24.49
C ARG A 69 -16.53 31.82 23.55
N LEU A 70 -17.74 31.95 22.98
CA LEU A 70 -18.08 31.25 21.74
C LEU A 70 -17.07 31.68 20.67
N ARG A 71 -16.09 30.84 20.37
CA ARG A 71 -15.35 30.92 19.11
C ARG A 71 -15.25 29.52 18.53
N SER A 72 -16.38 29.07 17.97
CA SER A 72 -16.42 27.96 17.04
C SER A 72 -15.76 28.39 15.74
N THR A 73 -14.44 28.35 15.71
CA THR A 73 -13.66 28.24 14.48
C THR A 73 -12.77 27.02 14.64
N ALA A 74 -13.39 25.85 14.65
CA ALA A 74 -12.67 24.63 14.30
C ALA A 74 -12.21 24.83 12.85
N ALA A 75 -10.95 25.17 12.67
CA ALA A 75 -10.34 25.19 11.35
C ALA A 75 -10.56 23.80 10.75
N CYS A 76 -11.35 23.72 9.68
CA CYS A 76 -11.37 22.51 8.88
C CYS A 76 -9.90 22.19 8.53
N PRO A 77 -9.41 20.96 8.78
CA PRO A 77 -8.08 20.60 8.33
C PRO A 77 -8.02 20.90 6.83
N ASP A 78 -6.99 21.64 6.43
CA ASP A 78 -6.79 21.96 5.02
C ASP A 78 -6.47 20.67 4.28
N LEU A 79 -7.50 20.09 3.69
CA LEU A 79 -7.42 18.89 2.88
C LEU A 79 -7.12 19.22 1.42
N ALA A 80 -6.81 20.48 1.07
CA ALA A 80 -6.51 20.86 -0.31
C ALA A 80 -5.38 19.99 -0.88
N ASP A 81 -4.29 19.79 -0.13
CA ASP A 81 -3.19 18.92 -0.56
C ASP A 81 -3.59 17.45 -0.69
N VAL A 82 -4.56 16.97 0.10
CA VAL A 82 -5.09 15.60 0.02
C VAL A 82 -6.08 15.45 -1.15
N VAL A 83 -6.82 16.50 -1.49
CA VAL A 83 -7.77 16.54 -2.60
C VAL A 83 -7.06 16.72 -3.93
N LEU A 84 -6.12 17.67 -4.03
CA LEU A 84 -5.15 17.76 -5.13
C LEU A 84 -4.32 16.48 -5.21
N ALA A 85 -3.93 15.94 -4.04
CA ALA A 85 -3.57 14.56 -3.68
C ALA A 85 -4.25 13.45 -4.49
N ALA A 86 -5.57 13.55 -4.58
CA ALA A 86 -6.46 12.53 -5.11
C ALA A 86 -6.85 12.76 -6.57
N LEU A 87 -6.53 13.92 -7.16
CA LEU A 87 -6.83 14.20 -8.56
C LEU A 87 -6.16 13.16 -9.47
N PRO A 88 -6.93 12.50 -10.35
CA PRO A 88 -6.40 11.47 -11.23
C PRO A 88 -5.40 12.08 -12.22
N VAL A 89 -4.19 11.50 -12.28
CA VAL A 89 -3.23 11.81 -13.36
C VAL A 89 -3.87 11.38 -14.69
N PRO A 90 -3.78 12.18 -15.76
CA PRO A 90 -4.31 11.79 -17.07
C PRO A 90 -3.78 10.40 -17.46
N ARG A 91 -4.69 9.45 -17.74
CA ARG A 91 -4.35 8.03 -18.00
C ARG A 91 -3.23 7.89 -19.05
N ARG A 92 -3.28 8.70 -20.11
CA ARG A 92 -2.28 8.73 -21.20
C ARG A 92 -0.85 9.08 -20.73
N LEU A 93 -0.73 10.00 -19.76
CA LEU A 93 0.58 10.37 -19.21
C LEU A 93 1.14 9.24 -18.36
N ARG A 94 0.29 8.62 -17.52
CA ARG A 94 0.66 7.47 -16.68
C ARG A 94 1.12 6.28 -17.53
N ASP A 95 0.39 5.97 -18.60
CA ASP A 95 0.70 4.83 -19.48
C ASP A 95 2.04 4.97 -20.21
N ARG A 96 2.56 6.20 -20.36
CA ARG A 96 3.92 6.48 -20.88
C ARG A 96 4.97 6.59 -19.77
N LEU A 97 4.61 7.22 -18.66
CA LEU A 97 5.53 7.53 -17.56
C LEU A 97 5.91 6.29 -16.75
N VAL A 98 4.97 5.39 -16.47
CA VAL A 98 5.23 4.16 -15.72
C VAL A 98 6.22 3.23 -16.42
N PRO A 99 6.08 2.90 -17.73
CA PRO A 99 7.11 2.12 -18.41
C PRO A 99 8.44 2.87 -18.49
N GLY A 100 8.44 4.19 -18.72
CA GLY A 100 9.67 4.99 -18.70
C GLY A 100 10.42 4.93 -17.36
N LEU A 101 9.71 5.06 -16.24
CA LEU A 101 10.28 4.90 -14.90
C LEU A 101 10.81 3.49 -14.66
N ARG A 102 10.10 2.45 -15.09
CA ARG A 102 10.58 1.06 -14.98
C ARG A 102 11.82 0.81 -15.83
N THR A 103 11.86 1.31 -17.06
CA THR A 103 13.03 1.24 -17.92
C THR A 103 14.21 1.99 -17.31
N GLY A 104 13.99 3.21 -16.82
CA GLY A 104 15.01 3.99 -16.12
C GLY A 104 15.55 3.27 -14.88
N LEU A 105 14.67 2.69 -14.06
CA LEU A 105 15.07 1.89 -12.89
C LEU A 105 15.85 0.64 -13.28
N ALA A 106 15.45 -0.03 -14.36
CA ALA A 106 16.17 -1.18 -14.88
C ALA A 106 17.57 -0.82 -15.39
N LEU A 107 17.71 0.31 -16.10
CA LEU A 107 19.00 0.83 -16.57
C LEU A 107 19.92 1.18 -15.40
N ILE A 108 19.42 1.88 -14.38
CA ILE A 108 20.18 2.20 -13.17
C ILE A 108 20.59 0.92 -12.44
N GLY A 109 19.65 -0.03 -12.26
CA GLY A 109 19.93 -1.31 -11.62
C GLY A 109 20.97 -2.13 -12.36
N ALA A 110 20.90 -2.18 -13.69
CA ALA A 110 21.90 -2.85 -14.53
C ALA A 110 23.28 -2.17 -14.41
N LEU A 111 23.33 -0.85 -14.45
CA LEU A 111 24.58 -0.10 -14.29
C LEU A 111 25.21 -0.39 -12.92
N GLN A 112 24.43 -0.37 -11.84
CA GLN A 112 24.91 -0.61 -10.48
C GLN A 112 25.37 -2.05 -10.27
N LEU A 113 24.68 -3.01 -10.88
CA LEU A 113 25.08 -4.42 -10.91
C LEU A 113 26.41 -4.61 -11.65
N VAL A 114 26.55 -4.01 -12.85
CA VAL A 114 27.79 -4.07 -13.64
C VAL A 114 28.94 -3.40 -12.89
N LEU A 115 28.70 -2.26 -12.24
CA LEU A 115 29.71 -1.58 -11.41
C LEU A 115 30.15 -2.46 -10.24
N GLY A 116 29.20 -3.07 -9.52
CA GLY A 116 29.51 -4.00 -8.42
C GLY A 116 30.28 -5.23 -8.88
N LEU A 117 29.88 -5.85 -10.00
CA LEU A 117 30.62 -6.97 -10.60
C LEU A 117 32.03 -6.56 -11.06
N ALA A 118 32.18 -5.37 -11.63
CA ALA A 118 33.48 -4.84 -12.01
C ALA A 118 34.38 -4.56 -10.79
N GLN A 119 33.81 -4.19 -9.64
CA GLN A 119 34.55 -4.04 -8.37
C GLN A 119 35.01 -5.40 -7.82
N VAL A 120 34.25 -6.48 -8.04
CA VAL A 120 34.71 -7.84 -7.69
C VAL A 120 35.89 -8.26 -8.58
N GLY A 121 35.85 -7.92 -9.87
CA GLY A 121 36.88 -8.30 -10.84
C GLY A 121 38.15 -7.42 -10.84
N ARG A 122 38.06 -6.17 -10.34
CA ARG A 122 39.22 -5.29 -10.16
C ARG A 122 39.54 -5.18 -8.68
N GLY A 123 40.71 -5.68 -8.26
CA GLY A 123 41.21 -5.50 -6.89
C GLY A 123 41.31 -4.02 -6.50
N PRO A 124 41.40 -3.70 -5.19
CA PRO A 124 41.50 -2.32 -4.72
C PRO A 124 42.66 -1.62 -5.43
N ALA A 125 42.36 -0.51 -6.12
CA ALA A 125 43.37 0.25 -6.85
C ALA A 125 44.49 0.61 -5.87
N ALA A 126 45.72 0.22 -6.21
CA ALA A 126 46.92 0.37 -5.39
C ALA A 126 47.36 1.85 -5.26
N GLY A 127 46.51 2.69 -4.68
CA GLY A 127 46.84 4.06 -4.29
C GLY A 127 47.40 4.07 -2.87
N HIS A 128 48.73 4.15 -2.75
CA HIS A 128 49.48 4.57 -1.55
C HIS A 128 48.99 4.01 -0.20
N ALA A 129 48.88 2.68 -0.05
CA ALA A 129 48.57 2.07 1.25
C ALA A 129 49.83 2.01 2.14
N HIS A 130 49.77 2.64 3.32
CA HIS A 130 50.82 2.59 4.33
C HIS A 130 50.66 1.34 5.21
N GLY A 131 51.03 0.17 4.68
CA GLY A 131 51.20 -1.07 5.46
C GLY A 131 50.15 -2.16 5.23
N ALA A 132 50.52 -3.40 5.58
CA ALA A 132 49.75 -4.62 5.29
C ALA A 132 48.40 -4.74 6.03
N LEU A 133 48.24 -4.03 7.16
CA LEU A 133 46.96 -4.01 7.88
C LEU A 133 45.93 -3.10 7.18
N ASP A 134 46.39 -2.01 6.59
CA ASP A 134 45.56 -1.02 5.90
C ASP A 134 45.05 -1.53 4.54
N THR A 135 45.84 -2.38 3.87
CA THR A 135 45.44 -3.07 2.65
C THR A 135 44.36 -4.13 2.89
N LEU A 136 44.44 -4.87 4.01
CA LEU A 136 43.41 -5.83 4.41
C LEU A 136 42.10 -5.13 4.77
N ALA A 137 42.14 -4.07 5.58
CA ALA A 137 40.97 -3.29 5.94
C ALA A 137 40.30 -2.63 4.71
N SER A 138 41.11 -2.04 3.82
CA SER A 138 40.64 -1.46 2.57
C SER A 138 40.02 -2.50 1.62
N GLY A 139 40.60 -3.71 1.56
CA GLY A 139 40.05 -4.82 0.79
C GLY A 139 38.69 -5.30 1.31
N HIS A 140 38.51 -5.40 2.63
CA HIS A 140 37.23 -5.77 3.24
C HIS A 140 36.12 -4.74 2.93
N LEU A 141 36.40 -3.45 3.10
CA LEU A 141 35.46 -2.37 2.77
C LEU A 141 35.14 -2.32 1.27
N TRP A 142 36.10 -2.65 0.42
CA TRP A 142 35.91 -2.76 -1.03
C TRP A 142 34.93 -3.89 -1.38
N HIS A 143 35.15 -5.10 -0.86
CA HIS A 143 34.26 -6.24 -1.11
C HIS A 143 32.85 -6.00 -0.55
N GLU A 144 32.73 -5.38 0.62
CA GLU A 144 31.45 -4.99 1.19
C GLU A 144 30.71 -3.99 0.28
N SER A 145 31.42 -2.95 -0.20
CA SER A 145 30.83 -1.97 -1.12
C SER A 145 30.40 -2.57 -2.45
N ALA A 146 31.15 -3.55 -2.97
CA ALA A 146 30.79 -4.30 -4.18
C ALA A 146 29.54 -5.14 -3.97
N ALA A 147 29.44 -5.86 -2.84
CA ALA A 147 28.26 -6.64 -2.47
C ALA A 147 27.01 -5.75 -2.35
N TRP A 148 27.13 -4.57 -1.72
CA TRP A 148 26.04 -3.60 -1.63
C TRP A 148 25.58 -3.10 -3.01
N ASN A 149 26.50 -2.75 -3.90
CA ASN A 149 26.15 -2.32 -5.27
C ASN A 149 25.43 -3.45 -6.05
N ILE A 150 25.89 -4.70 -5.92
CA ILE A 150 25.24 -5.86 -6.52
C ILE A 150 23.82 -6.04 -5.96
N ALA A 151 23.67 -6.00 -4.63
CA ALA A 151 22.38 -6.21 -3.97
C ALA A 151 21.35 -5.11 -4.32
N VAL A 152 21.76 -3.84 -4.31
CA VAL A 152 20.88 -2.72 -4.67
C VAL A 152 20.54 -2.77 -6.16
N GLY A 153 21.50 -3.06 -7.04
CA GLY A 153 21.27 -3.21 -8.47
C GLY A 153 20.27 -4.34 -8.78
N ALA A 154 20.45 -5.50 -8.14
CA ALA A 154 19.51 -6.62 -8.24
C ALA A 154 18.12 -6.27 -7.69
N GLY A 155 18.07 -5.53 -6.57
CA GLY A 155 16.82 -5.01 -6.00
C GLY A 155 16.08 -4.09 -6.97
N PHE A 156 16.75 -3.15 -7.62
CA PHE A 156 16.15 -2.27 -8.62
C PHE A 156 15.65 -3.03 -9.86
N LEU A 157 16.41 -4.00 -10.36
CA LEU A 157 15.98 -4.87 -11.46
C LEU A 157 14.73 -5.69 -11.07
N PHE A 158 14.71 -6.22 -9.86
CA PHE A 158 13.55 -6.96 -9.32
C PHE A 158 12.30 -6.07 -9.21
N VAL A 159 12.46 -4.83 -8.72
CA VAL A 159 11.35 -3.86 -8.65
C VAL A 159 10.87 -3.47 -10.06
N ALA A 160 11.79 -3.27 -11.01
CA ALA A 160 11.45 -2.94 -12.39
C ALA A 160 10.68 -4.07 -13.09
N ALA A 161 11.03 -5.33 -12.81
CA ALA A 161 10.35 -6.51 -13.34
C ALA A 161 9.01 -6.82 -12.65
N ARG A 162 8.84 -6.40 -11.38
CA ARG A 162 7.62 -6.68 -10.62
C ARG A 162 6.42 -5.83 -11.05
N ARG A 163 5.25 -6.48 -11.05
CA ARG A 163 3.93 -5.85 -11.23
C ARG A 163 3.21 -5.53 -9.92
N THR A 164 3.67 -6.06 -8.79
CA THR A 164 3.04 -5.91 -7.46
C THR A 164 3.71 -4.84 -6.61
N PRO A 165 2.99 -4.22 -5.64
CA PRO A 165 3.54 -3.16 -4.79
C PRO A 165 4.71 -3.63 -3.91
N THR A 166 5.77 -2.83 -3.82
CA THR A 166 7.01 -3.10 -3.07
C THR A 166 6.94 -2.56 -1.65
N GLY A 167 5.89 -2.92 -0.90
CA GLY A 167 5.67 -2.40 0.45
C GLY A 167 6.82 -2.69 1.43
N GLY A 168 7.43 -3.87 1.32
CA GLY A 168 8.48 -4.30 2.26
C GLY A 168 9.88 -3.73 2.01
N LEU A 169 10.23 -3.37 0.77
CA LEU A 169 11.59 -2.93 0.43
C LEU A 169 11.83 -1.45 0.78
N LEU A 170 10.78 -0.64 0.70
CA LEU A 170 10.86 0.81 0.85
C LEU A 170 11.44 1.25 2.20
N PRO A 171 10.98 0.78 3.38
CA PRO A 171 11.50 1.24 4.66
C PRO A 171 13.01 0.99 4.82
N MET A 172 13.46 -0.21 4.42
CA MET A 172 14.87 -0.59 4.46
C MET A 172 15.71 0.29 3.52
N LEU A 173 15.24 0.47 2.28
CA LEU A 173 15.94 1.30 1.30
C LEU A 173 15.95 2.78 1.70
N SER A 174 14.87 3.29 2.31
CA SER A 174 14.81 4.66 2.85
C SER A 174 15.83 4.87 3.96
N ALA A 175 15.95 3.94 4.91
CA ALA A 175 16.94 4.02 5.99
C ALA A 175 18.38 4.01 5.43
N PHE A 176 18.64 3.11 4.48
CA PHE A 176 19.94 3.01 3.80
C PHE A 176 20.30 4.31 3.06
N VAL A 177 19.38 4.84 2.24
CA VAL A 177 19.59 6.11 1.52
C VAL A 177 19.75 7.28 2.48
N GLY A 178 18.99 7.32 3.56
CA GLY A 178 19.12 8.34 4.60
C GLY A 178 20.53 8.35 5.19
N ALA A 179 21.03 7.21 5.65
CA ALA A 179 22.38 7.09 6.16
C ALA A 179 23.44 7.50 5.12
N LEU A 180 23.28 7.05 3.87
CA LEU A 180 24.19 7.38 2.77
C LEU A 180 24.24 8.88 2.46
N VAL A 181 23.10 9.58 2.51
CA VAL A 181 23.03 11.04 2.35
C VAL A 181 23.71 11.75 3.52
N LEU A 182 23.47 11.31 4.76
CA LEU A 182 24.13 11.89 5.94
C LEU A 182 25.66 11.74 5.86
N LEU A 183 26.14 10.55 5.54
CA LEU A 183 27.58 10.30 5.38
C LEU A 183 28.18 11.11 4.22
N SER A 184 27.48 11.20 3.09
CA SER A 184 27.95 12.00 1.95
C SER A 184 28.00 13.50 2.26
N ALA A 185 27.04 14.01 3.03
CA ALA A 185 27.05 15.39 3.49
C ALA A 185 28.21 15.65 4.46
N ASN A 186 28.49 14.71 5.37
CA ASN A 186 29.64 14.78 6.24
C ASN A 186 30.97 14.79 5.47
N ASP A 187 31.10 13.93 4.45
CA ASP A 187 32.30 13.90 3.59
C ASP A 187 32.47 15.21 2.83
N LEU A 188 31.37 15.81 2.35
CA LEU A 188 31.38 17.11 1.70
C LEU A 188 31.81 18.24 2.62
N VAL A 189 31.27 18.29 3.85
CA VAL A 189 31.63 19.29 4.87
C VAL A 189 33.08 19.14 5.32
N THR A 190 33.59 17.91 5.39
CA THR A 190 34.98 17.63 5.79
C THR A 190 35.98 17.68 4.64
N GLY A 191 35.53 17.99 3.41
CA GLY A 191 36.38 18.10 2.23
C GLY A 191 36.93 16.75 1.73
N ARG A 192 36.38 15.62 2.19
CA ARG A 192 36.80 14.25 1.84
C ARG A 192 35.95 13.65 0.71
N VAL A 193 35.72 14.41 -0.34
CA VAL A 193 34.84 13.98 -1.44
C VAL A 193 35.62 13.24 -2.51
N GLU A 194 35.34 11.95 -2.65
CA GLU A 194 35.76 11.17 -3.79
C GLU A 194 34.72 11.31 -4.93
N PRO A 195 35.05 11.93 -6.08
CA PRO A 195 34.07 12.23 -7.13
C PRO A 195 33.37 11.00 -7.69
N THR A 196 34.09 9.89 -7.82
CA THR A 196 33.58 8.61 -8.32
C THR A 196 32.53 8.00 -7.37
N ARG A 197 32.75 8.13 -6.06
CA ARG A 197 31.82 7.70 -5.01
C ARG A 197 30.55 8.53 -5.04
N LEU A 198 30.68 9.85 -5.18
CA LEU A 198 29.54 10.77 -5.23
C LEU A 198 28.64 10.50 -6.44
N VAL A 199 29.21 10.24 -7.63
CA VAL A 199 28.45 9.86 -8.82
C VAL A 199 27.70 8.53 -8.60
N SER A 200 28.34 7.56 -7.97
CA SER A 200 27.74 6.25 -7.66
C SER A 200 26.56 6.39 -6.67
N HIS A 201 26.71 7.26 -5.67
CA HIS A 201 25.63 7.64 -4.76
C HIS A 201 24.46 8.32 -5.49
N GLY A 202 24.75 9.18 -6.47
CA GLY A 202 23.73 9.83 -7.30
C GLY A 202 22.84 8.85 -8.05
N PHE A 203 23.41 7.78 -8.62
CA PHE A 203 22.62 6.71 -9.26
C PHE A 203 21.70 6.02 -8.27
N LEU A 204 22.20 5.72 -7.08
CA LEU A 204 21.43 5.05 -6.02
C LEU A 204 20.24 5.91 -5.55
N VAL A 205 20.49 7.19 -5.29
CA VAL A 205 19.44 8.14 -4.90
C VAL A 205 18.40 8.28 -6.01
N THR A 206 18.84 8.38 -7.26
CA THR A 206 17.93 8.46 -8.42
C THR A 206 17.06 7.21 -8.53
N GLY A 207 17.65 6.02 -8.40
CA GLY A 207 16.92 4.75 -8.38
C GLY A 207 15.90 4.70 -7.25
N TYR A 208 16.27 5.10 -6.03
CA TYR A 208 15.35 5.21 -4.90
C TYR A 208 14.19 6.16 -5.17
N LEU A 209 14.44 7.35 -5.73
CA LEU A 209 13.39 8.31 -6.08
C LEU A 209 12.40 7.73 -7.11
N ILE A 210 12.88 6.93 -8.06
CA ILE A 210 12.03 6.21 -9.01
C ILE A 210 11.18 5.15 -8.28
N VAL A 211 11.75 4.39 -7.35
CA VAL A 211 10.98 3.42 -6.53
C VAL A 211 9.89 4.14 -5.71
N VAL A 212 10.22 5.27 -5.08
CA VAL A 212 9.26 6.10 -4.35
C VAL A 212 8.18 6.61 -5.29
N ALA A 213 8.52 7.07 -6.49
CA ALA A 213 7.54 7.49 -7.49
C ALA A 213 6.60 6.33 -7.85
N LEU A 214 7.13 5.16 -8.20
CA LEU A 214 6.35 3.96 -8.54
C LEU A 214 5.47 3.46 -7.37
N SER A 215 5.83 3.76 -6.12
CA SER A 215 5.04 3.40 -4.95
C SER A 215 3.78 4.25 -4.76
N ARG A 216 3.71 5.44 -5.39
CA ARG A 216 2.62 6.39 -5.20
C ARG A 216 1.29 5.83 -5.71
N PRO A 217 0.18 5.97 -4.95
CA PRO A 217 -1.13 5.45 -5.34
C PRO A 217 -1.59 5.88 -6.73
N ARG A 218 -1.25 7.11 -7.16
CA ARG A 218 -1.62 7.65 -8.49
C ARG A 218 -1.01 6.90 -9.67
N LEU A 219 0.15 6.27 -9.48
CA LEU A 219 0.88 5.54 -10.51
C LEU A 219 0.58 4.03 -10.47
N ARG A 220 -0.27 3.58 -9.54
CA ARG A 220 -0.75 2.20 -9.52
C ARG A 220 -1.62 1.96 -10.76
N PRO A 221 -1.36 0.87 -11.51
CA PRO A 221 -2.19 0.49 -12.67
C PRO A 221 -3.65 0.29 -12.25
N ASP A 222 -3.83 -0.27 -11.06
CA ASP A 222 -5.09 -0.42 -10.39
C ASP A 222 -5.35 0.89 -9.64
N GLY A 223 -6.36 1.66 -10.08
CA GLY A 223 -6.94 2.71 -9.24
C GLY A 223 -7.41 2.12 -7.89
N PRO A 224 -7.90 2.93 -6.93
CA PRO A 224 -8.59 2.35 -5.77
C PRO A 224 -9.59 1.36 -6.35
N ALA A 225 -9.37 0.07 -6.07
CA ALA A 225 -10.20 -0.98 -6.60
C ALA A 225 -11.63 -0.52 -6.34
N GLY A 226 -12.41 -0.35 -7.42
CA GLY A 226 -13.81 -0.04 -7.25
C GLY A 226 -14.31 -1.03 -6.22
N ARG A 227 -14.94 -0.54 -5.14
CA ARG A 227 -15.59 -1.33 -4.09
C ARG A 227 -16.79 -2.14 -4.66
N GLY A 228 -16.69 -2.62 -5.89
CA GLY A 228 -17.69 -3.32 -6.67
C GLY A 228 -17.20 -4.66 -7.22
N ARG A 229 -15.99 -5.11 -6.89
CA ARG A 229 -15.67 -6.53 -6.97
C ARG A 229 -15.53 -7.05 -5.55
N GLY A 230 -16.61 -7.68 -5.07
CA GLY A 230 -16.60 -8.36 -3.80
C GLY A 230 -15.49 -9.40 -3.79
N ASP A 231 -14.36 -9.04 -3.17
CA ASP A 231 -13.56 -9.98 -2.40
C ASP A 231 -14.44 -10.39 -1.22
N ARG A 232 -15.42 -11.25 -1.52
CA ARG A 232 -15.84 -12.22 -0.52
C ARG A 232 -14.61 -13.11 -0.33
N PRO A 233 -13.99 -13.15 0.85
CA PRO A 233 -13.04 -14.22 1.13
C PRO A 233 -13.77 -15.52 0.79
N ALA A 234 -13.22 -16.31 -0.14
CA ALA A 234 -13.82 -17.52 -0.66
C ALA A 234 -13.85 -18.67 0.36
N TRP A 235 -13.95 -18.35 1.64
CA TRP A 235 -14.31 -19.27 2.70
C TRP A 235 -15.83 -19.26 2.85
N ARG A 236 -16.48 -20.17 2.11
CA ARG A 236 -17.86 -20.56 2.41
C ARG A 236 -17.80 -21.66 3.45
N LEU A 237 -18.07 -21.33 4.71
CA LEU A 237 -18.60 -22.30 5.65
C LEU A 237 -20.03 -22.59 5.21
N ARG A 238 -20.24 -23.77 4.63
CA ARG A 238 -21.57 -24.29 4.32
C ARG A 238 -22.21 -24.75 5.62
N THR A 239 -22.75 -23.80 6.36
CA THR A 239 -23.70 -24.09 7.44
C THR A 239 -25.08 -23.83 6.88
N ASP A 240 -25.67 -24.89 6.33
CA ASP A 240 -27.12 -25.14 6.20
C ASP A 240 -27.31 -26.24 5.15
N ASP A 241 -27.06 -27.49 5.55
CA ASP A 241 -27.77 -28.62 4.97
C ASP A 241 -28.94 -28.92 5.92
N VAL A 242 -30.13 -28.47 5.51
CA VAL A 242 -31.41 -29.12 5.86
C VAL A 242 -31.21 -30.63 5.65
N PRO A 243 -31.65 -31.53 6.55
CA PRO A 243 -31.40 -32.96 6.39
C PRO A 243 -32.17 -33.50 5.18
N ALA A 244 -31.54 -33.48 4.01
CA ALA A 244 -31.93 -34.27 2.86
C ALA A 244 -31.47 -35.71 3.12
N ALA A 245 -32.45 -36.62 3.13
CA ALA A 245 -32.39 -38.07 3.23
C ALA A 245 -30.98 -38.72 3.27
N ALA A 246 -30.73 -39.46 4.35
CA ALA A 246 -29.50 -40.23 4.54
C ALA A 246 -29.20 -41.15 3.33
N PRO A 247 -27.97 -41.10 2.76
CA PRO A 247 -27.58 -42.03 1.72
C PRO A 247 -27.43 -43.43 2.31
N THR A 248 -28.16 -44.40 1.76
CA THR A 248 -28.05 -45.82 2.11
C THR A 248 -26.66 -46.33 1.71
N VAL A 249 -25.81 -46.58 2.70
CA VAL A 249 -24.50 -47.22 2.51
C VAL A 249 -24.73 -48.67 2.09
N ARG A 250 -24.35 -49.03 0.86
CA ARG A 250 -24.37 -50.42 0.37
C ARG A 250 -23.14 -51.14 0.91
N LEU A 251 -23.32 -51.98 1.93
CA LEU A 251 -22.26 -52.83 2.48
C LEU A 251 -21.86 -53.89 1.44
N LEU A 252 -20.60 -53.88 1.01
CA LEU A 252 -19.98 -54.96 0.26
C LEU A 252 -19.55 -56.09 1.22
N PRO A 253 -19.65 -57.37 0.83
CA PRO A 253 -19.25 -58.48 1.69
C PRO A 253 -17.74 -58.43 2.01
N PRO A 254 -17.33 -58.77 3.24
CA PRO A 254 -15.93 -58.72 3.65
C PRO A 254 -15.11 -59.79 2.91
N TYR A 255 -14.05 -59.34 2.23
CA TYR A 255 -13.00 -60.21 1.68
C TYR A 255 -12.15 -60.75 2.84
N ALA A 256 -11.94 -62.06 2.89
CA ALA A 256 -11.16 -62.73 3.93
C ALA A 256 -9.66 -62.44 3.74
N GLY A 257 -9.16 -61.38 4.37
CA GLY A 257 -7.73 -61.10 4.50
C GLY A 257 -7.36 -61.01 5.99
N SER A 258 -6.67 -62.03 6.49
CA SER A 258 -6.26 -62.13 7.89
C SER A 258 -5.08 -61.20 8.20
N ALA A 259 -5.31 -60.14 8.99
CA ALA A 259 -4.24 -59.42 9.67
C ALA A 259 -4.41 -59.59 11.18
N ARG A 260 -3.60 -60.45 11.79
CA ARG A 260 -3.49 -60.57 13.25
C ARG A 260 -2.42 -59.59 13.71
N THR A 261 -2.77 -58.62 14.55
CA THR A 261 -1.79 -57.82 15.30
C THR A 261 -1.73 -58.35 16.73
N ARG A 262 -0.51 -58.59 17.20
CA ARG A 262 -0.22 -59.12 18.54
C ARG A 262 0.07 -57.90 19.43
N ASP A 263 -0.85 -57.55 20.31
CA ASP A 263 -0.60 -56.49 21.29
C ASP A 263 0.41 -56.99 22.34
N ARG A 264 1.55 -56.30 22.42
CA ARG A 264 2.42 -56.31 23.59
C ARG A 264 2.22 -54.99 24.31
N SER A 265 1.44 -55.03 25.39
CA SER A 265 1.39 -53.98 26.40
C SER A 265 2.71 -53.97 27.19
N ALA A 266 3.42 -52.84 27.19
CA ALA A 266 4.41 -52.53 28.20
C ALA A 266 3.72 -51.70 29.29
N ALA A 267 3.91 -52.12 30.54
CA ALA A 267 3.56 -51.38 31.75
C ALA A 267 4.54 -50.22 31.98
#